data_AF-A0A9X8ULC9-F1
#
_entry.id   AF-A0A9X8ULC9-F1
#
_cell.length_a   1.000
_cell.length_b   1.000
_cell.length_c   1.000
_cell.angle_alpha   90.00
_cell.angle_beta   90.00
_cell.angle_gamma   90.00
#
_symmetry.space_group_name_H-M   'P 1'
#
loop_
_entity.id
_entity.type
_entity.pdbx_description
1 polymer ?
#
loop_
_entity_poly.entity_id
_entity_poly.type
_entity_poly.pdbx_seq_one_letter_code
_entity_poly.pdbx_strand_id
1 'polypeptide(L)'
;MKVRSLAWLLVSCCLAALFPTPAAAAATVQVELGEAGSYGVQIPFTPSPRTERYTFSVLEDGAEVFRAGVSASGDRSDIYLPFAYDPSGLPEYTLRVTGHVLPGREGLDREAGVDTPLAIPPSCGCPAGTAGAFYVGKGTAADPYQVASAAQLQHINSPNHLGKGQSFLQVRDIDVEAEQGTSLWTPIGSFATRFNGTYDGDGHWVRNMSIAASDSSGLFGYVEKATIQRLAIETPYAFTSSDAFGGGIVGDGRPGATLSQCYANVSVTASSGHAGVLCGLVQNGSLVTDCYAYGKAAASHQAGLVQNLVGSVRYCYGVCAISGGQATYTGGIVGCTTAASSLTDCRWFDGPSNAYGTEAPPKAVNVQRYALSSANLSNPANFPASFGLNDPNGLWEMGDVWYYNHKDGKPSERVHVTAPKLKIFTYQE
;
A
#
# COMPACT_ATOMS: atom_id res chain seq x y z
N MET A 1 3.14 11.37 -58.06
CA MET A 1 4.14 10.26 -58.15
C MET A 1 4.83 10.19 -56.79
N LYS A 2 4.82 9.14 -55.98
CA LYS A 2 4.43 7.72 -56.11
C LYS A 2 3.89 7.27 -54.74
N VAL A 3 2.88 6.41 -54.80
CA VAL A 3 2.27 5.63 -53.72
C VAL A 3 3.22 4.50 -53.28
N ARG A 4 3.39 4.28 -51.97
CA ARG A 4 3.76 2.99 -51.32
C ARG A 4 3.28 3.08 -49.86
N SER A 5 2.12 2.58 -49.46
CA SER A 5 1.78 1.17 -49.18
C SER A 5 2.87 0.45 -48.38
N LEU A 6 2.68 0.37 -47.06
CA LEU A 6 3.30 -0.63 -46.19
C LEU A 6 2.27 -1.05 -45.15
N ALA A 7 1.59 -2.17 -45.42
CA ALA A 7 0.74 -2.85 -44.46
C ALA A 7 1.65 -3.58 -43.46
N TRP A 8 1.53 -3.25 -42.17
CA TRP A 8 2.11 -4.04 -41.09
C TRP A 8 1.05 -5.03 -40.61
N LEU A 9 1.28 -6.32 -40.90
CA LEU A 9 0.62 -7.43 -40.22
C LEU A 9 1.04 -7.40 -38.74
N LEU A 10 0.10 -7.10 -37.85
CA LEU A 10 0.23 -7.41 -36.43
C LEU A 10 -0.19 -8.88 -36.23
N VAL A 11 0.80 -9.76 -36.24
CA VAL A 11 0.66 -11.12 -35.70
C VAL A 11 0.76 -10.97 -34.18
N SER A 12 -0.38 -11.02 -33.49
CA SER A 12 -0.42 -11.07 -32.02
C SER A 12 0.02 -12.47 -31.58
N CYS A 13 1.27 -12.58 -31.10
CA CYS A 13 1.81 -13.79 -30.51
C CYS A 13 1.21 -14.00 -29.11
N CYS A 14 0.25 -14.92 -28.97
CA CYS A 14 -0.12 -15.46 -27.68
C CYS A 14 1.05 -16.27 -27.10
N LEU A 15 1.64 -15.77 -26.03
CA LEU A 15 2.73 -16.42 -25.30
C LEU A 15 2.14 -17.52 -24.40
N ALA A 16 2.23 -18.77 -24.82
CA ALA A 16 1.88 -19.92 -23.99
C ALA A 16 3.02 -20.21 -23.00
N ALA A 17 2.77 -20.06 -21.70
CA ALA A 17 3.67 -20.55 -20.66
C ALA A 17 3.51 -22.09 -20.55
N LEU A 18 4.55 -22.82 -20.92
CA LEU A 18 4.62 -24.29 -20.86
C LEU A 18 5.41 -24.74 -19.61
N PHE A 19 4.75 -25.48 -18.72
CA PHE A 19 5.42 -26.37 -17.74
C PHE A 19 5.12 -27.82 -18.15
N PRO A 20 6.11 -28.73 -18.20
CA PRO A 20 5.85 -30.10 -18.64
C PRO A 20 5.37 -30.97 -17.47
N THR A 21 4.16 -31.50 -17.58
CA THR A 21 3.65 -32.65 -16.83
C THR A 21 2.98 -33.62 -17.81
N PRO A 22 3.00 -34.95 -17.57
CA PRO A 22 2.50 -35.92 -18.55
C PRO A 22 0.97 -35.80 -18.72
N ALA A 23 0.53 -35.94 -19.97
CA ALA A 23 -0.80 -35.61 -20.46
C ALA A 23 -1.94 -36.46 -19.85
N ALA A 24 -2.60 -35.89 -18.84
CA ALA A 24 -4.06 -35.83 -18.85
C ALA A 24 -4.42 -34.61 -19.72
N ALA A 25 -5.44 -34.70 -20.58
CA ALA A 25 -5.86 -33.56 -21.41
C ALA A 25 -6.24 -32.39 -20.49
N ALA A 26 -5.32 -31.44 -20.29
CA ALA A 26 -5.57 -30.26 -19.49
C ALA A 26 -6.68 -29.46 -20.17
N ALA A 27 -7.70 -29.08 -19.40
CA ALA A 27 -8.77 -28.25 -19.93
C ALA A 27 -8.19 -26.97 -20.53
N THR A 28 -8.73 -26.55 -21.68
CA THR A 28 -8.35 -25.29 -22.32
C THR A 28 -9.40 -24.24 -22.02
N VAL A 29 -8.96 -23.02 -21.73
CA VAL A 29 -9.83 -21.86 -21.47
C VAL A 29 -9.45 -20.77 -22.45
N GLN A 30 -10.43 -20.21 -23.16
CA GLN A 30 -10.29 -19.11 -24.10
C GLN A 30 -11.27 -18.01 -23.71
N VAL A 31 -10.77 -16.81 -23.40
CA VAL A 31 -11.63 -15.68 -23.04
C VAL A 31 -12.31 -15.15 -24.30
N GLU A 32 -13.64 -15.04 -24.25
CA GLU A 32 -14.50 -14.61 -25.35
C GLU A 32 -15.16 -13.25 -25.07
N LEU A 33 -15.36 -12.91 -23.80
CA LEU A 33 -15.85 -11.61 -23.32
C LEU A 33 -15.11 -11.22 -22.03
N GLY A 34 -14.71 -9.96 -21.95
CA GLY A 34 -13.89 -9.43 -20.85
C GLY A 34 -12.39 -9.56 -21.11
N GLU A 35 -11.59 -8.97 -20.24
CA GLU A 35 -10.14 -9.10 -20.28
C GLU A 35 -9.66 -10.22 -19.35
N ALA A 36 -8.62 -10.93 -19.77
CA ALA A 36 -7.97 -11.92 -18.91
C ALA A 36 -7.24 -11.21 -17.77
N GLY A 37 -7.72 -11.43 -16.53
CA GLY A 37 -7.12 -10.88 -15.33
C GLY A 37 -5.75 -11.46 -15.02
N SER A 38 -4.95 -10.71 -14.25
CA SER A 38 -3.71 -11.20 -13.64
C SER A 38 -3.95 -12.21 -12.50
N TYR A 39 -5.20 -12.32 -12.06
CA TYR A 39 -5.71 -13.30 -11.11
C TYR A 39 -7.09 -13.79 -11.57
N GLY A 40 -7.66 -14.75 -10.84
CA GLY A 40 -8.89 -15.41 -11.26
C GLY A 40 -9.40 -16.40 -10.24
N VAL A 41 -10.43 -17.16 -10.63
CA VAL A 41 -11.14 -18.10 -9.77
C VAL A 41 -10.85 -19.53 -10.20
N GLN A 42 -10.63 -20.42 -9.24
CA GLN A 42 -10.56 -21.86 -9.46
C GLN A 42 -11.95 -22.46 -9.32
N ILE A 43 -12.46 -23.08 -10.39
CA ILE A 43 -13.80 -23.70 -10.44
C ILE A 43 -13.65 -25.21 -10.44
N PRO A 44 -14.01 -25.91 -9.34
CA PRO A 44 -14.06 -27.36 -9.35
C PRO A 44 -15.15 -27.84 -10.32
N PHE A 45 -14.76 -28.59 -11.34
CA PHE A 45 -15.66 -28.98 -12.42
C PHE A 45 -15.52 -30.45 -12.78
N THR A 46 -16.65 -31.12 -13.00
CA THR A 46 -16.67 -32.50 -13.52
C THR A 46 -17.32 -32.46 -14.90
N PRO A 47 -16.55 -32.64 -15.98
CA PRO A 47 -17.09 -32.66 -17.33
C PRO A 47 -18.16 -33.76 -17.51
N SER A 48 -19.19 -33.45 -18.29
CA SER A 48 -20.15 -34.43 -18.76
C SER A 48 -19.49 -35.42 -19.71
N PRO A 49 -19.81 -36.73 -19.65
CA PRO A 49 -19.33 -37.71 -20.63
C PRO A 49 -19.93 -37.51 -22.03
N ARG A 50 -20.88 -36.58 -22.20
CA ARG A 50 -21.57 -36.33 -23.48
C ARG A 50 -21.03 -35.15 -24.30
N THR A 51 -20.20 -34.30 -23.70
CA THR A 51 -19.60 -33.16 -24.39
C THR A 51 -18.26 -32.79 -23.78
N GLU A 52 -17.38 -32.26 -24.61
CA GLU A 52 -16.13 -31.64 -24.19
C GLU A 52 -16.14 -30.12 -24.37
N ARG A 53 -17.25 -29.53 -24.86
CA ARG A 53 -17.36 -28.10 -25.20
C ARG A 53 -18.31 -27.38 -24.25
N TYR A 54 -17.79 -26.38 -23.55
CA TYR A 54 -18.53 -25.60 -22.57
C TYR A 54 -18.34 -24.10 -22.78
N THR A 55 -19.32 -23.31 -22.35
CA THR A 55 -19.19 -21.87 -22.12
C THR A 55 -19.37 -21.60 -20.64
N PHE A 56 -18.40 -20.92 -20.02
CA PHE A 56 -18.45 -20.46 -18.64
C PHE A 56 -18.68 -18.94 -18.67
N SER A 57 -19.83 -18.51 -18.20
CA SER A 57 -20.24 -17.09 -18.13
C SER A 57 -20.35 -16.66 -16.68
N VAL A 58 -19.73 -15.54 -16.33
CA VAL A 58 -19.92 -14.89 -15.03
C VAL A 58 -20.89 -13.74 -15.19
N LEU A 59 -21.91 -13.72 -14.33
CA LEU A 59 -22.96 -12.71 -14.32
C LEU A 59 -22.91 -11.91 -13.04
N GLU A 60 -23.07 -10.59 -13.17
CA GLU A 60 -23.26 -9.63 -12.09
C GLU A 60 -24.62 -8.96 -12.30
N ASP A 61 -25.52 -9.05 -11.31
CA ASP A 61 -26.90 -8.55 -11.41
C ASP A 61 -27.66 -9.04 -12.67
N GLY A 62 -27.35 -10.26 -13.12
CA GLY A 62 -27.95 -10.88 -14.30
C GLY A 62 -27.36 -10.41 -15.64
N ALA A 63 -26.44 -9.45 -15.65
CA ALA A 63 -25.66 -9.06 -16.81
C ALA A 63 -24.39 -9.90 -16.91
N GLU A 64 -24.08 -10.41 -18.10
CA GLU A 64 -22.83 -11.14 -18.30
C GLU A 64 -21.64 -10.17 -18.36
N VAL A 65 -20.69 -10.34 -17.43
CA VAL A 65 -19.49 -9.51 -17.30
C VAL A 65 -18.22 -10.21 -17.78
N PHE A 66 -18.25 -11.54 -17.90
CA PHE A 66 -17.14 -12.35 -18.39
C PHE A 66 -17.65 -13.62 -19.06
N ARG A 67 -16.96 -14.05 -20.12
CA ARG A 67 -17.26 -15.31 -20.82
C ARG A 67 -15.98 -15.98 -21.26
N ALA A 68 -15.90 -17.29 -21.06
CA ALA A 68 -14.84 -18.12 -21.61
C ALA A 68 -15.39 -19.39 -22.25
N GLY A 69 -14.89 -19.71 -23.44
CA GLY A 69 -15.00 -21.03 -24.04
C GLY A 69 -14.05 -21.99 -23.33
N VAL A 70 -14.60 -23.10 -22.84
CA VAL A 70 -13.84 -24.11 -22.08
C VAL A 70 -13.95 -25.45 -22.80
N SER A 71 -12.81 -26.05 -23.12
CA SER A 71 -12.77 -27.45 -23.58
C SER A 71 -12.23 -28.34 -22.46
N ALA A 72 -13.04 -29.28 -21.96
CA ALA A 72 -12.67 -30.14 -20.83
C ALA A 72 -13.29 -31.54 -21.00
N SER A 73 -12.55 -32.58 -20.64
CA SER A 73 -12.97 -33.98 -20.77
C SER A 73 -12.40 -34.83 -19.65
N GLY A 74 -13.00 -36.00 -19.39
CA GLY A 74 -12.50 -36.96 -18.41
C GLY A 74 -13.00 -36.72 -16.99
N ASP A 75 -12.15 -37.00 -16.01
CA ASP A 75 -12.47 -36.91 -14.58
C ASP A 75 -12.51 -35.45 -14.09
N ARG A 76 -12.86 -35.27 -12.80
CA ARG A 76 -12.92 -33.95 -12.15
C ARG A 76 -11.62 -33.16 -12.37
N SER A 77 -11.77 -31.94 -12.87
CA SER A 77 -10.70 -30.97 -13.11
C SER A 77 -11.05 -29.62 -12.52
N ASP A 78 -10.04 -28.92 -11.99
CA ASP A 78 -10.22 -27.55 -11.53
C ASP A 78 -9.93 -26.60 -12.70
N ILE A 79 -10.95 -25.87 -13.14
CA ILE A 79 -10.87 -24.93 -14.26
C ILE A 79 -10.50 -23.57 -13.72
N TYR A 80 -9.35 -23.04 -14.15
CA TYR A 80 -8.97 -21.67 -13.83
C TYR A 80 -9.63 -20.68 -14.79
N LEU A 81 -10.51 -19.84 -14.26
CA LEU A 81 -11.07 -18.70 -14.99
C LEU A 81 -10.27 -17.44 -14.66
N PRO A 82 -9.61 -16.78 -15.63
CA PRO A 82 -8.90 -15.52 -15.41
C PRO A 82 -9.88 -14.33 -15.33
N PHE A 83 -10.90 -14.46 -14.49
CA PHE A 83 -11.90 -13.44 -14.22
C PHE A 83 -11.41 -12.57 -13.05
N ALA A 84 -11.00 -11.33 -13.34
CA ALA A 84 -10.66 -10.35 -12.32
C ALA A 84 -11.94 -9.80 -11.68
N TYR A 85 -12.07 -9.98 -10.37
CA TYR A 85 -13.19 -9.49 -9.54
C TYR A 85 -12.68 -8.47 -8.52
N ASP A 86 -13.55 -7.59 -8.00
CA ASP A 86 -13.13 -6.60 -7.00
C ASP A 86 -12.43 -7.28 -5.79
N PRO A 87 -11.15 -6.97 -5.52
CA PRO A 87 -10.40 -7.59 -4.43
C PRO A 87 -10.97 -7.28 -3.05
N SER A 88 -11.76 -6.21 -2.90
CA SER A 88 -12.33 -5.77 -1.61
C SER A 88 -13.35 -6.76 -1.02
N GLY A 89 -13.99 -7.59 -1.88
CA GLY A 89 -15.16 -8.41 -1.55
C GLY A 89 -16.42 -7.55 -1.32
N LEU A 90 -17.66 -7.94 -1.64
CA LEU A 90 -18.23 -9.14 -2.25
C LEU A 90 -19.40 -8.70 -3.16
N PRO A 91 -19.20 -8.54 -4.47
CA PRO A 91 -20.29 -8.68 -5.43
C PRO A 91 -20.73 -10.16 -5.51
N GLU A 92 -22.04 -10.40 -5.50
CA GLU A 92 -22.63 -11.72 -5.69
C GLU A 92 -22.65 -12.07 -7.18
N TYR A 93 -21.68 -12.87 -7.60
CA TYR A 93 -21.65 -13.36 -8.98
C TYR A 93 -22.44 -14.66 -9.14
N THR A 94 -23.02 -14.84 -10.32
CA THR A 94 -23.56 -16.13 -10.76
C THR A 94 -22.66 -16.71 -11.83
N LEU A 95 -22.26 -17.97 -11.68
CA LEU A 95 -21.60 -18.73 -12.73
C LEU A 95 -22.67 -19.51 -13.52
N ARG A 96 -22.78 -19.22 -14.81
CA ARG A 96 -23.55 -20.01 -15.77
C ARG A 96 -22.61 -20.90 -16.56
N VAL A 97 -22.79 -22.21 -16.44
CA VAL A 97 -22.05 -23.20 -17.24
C VAL A 97 -22.98 -23.81 -18.26
N THR A 98 -22.70 -23.61 -19.55
CA THR A 98 -23.47 -24.19 -20.67
C THR A 98 -22.65 -25.28 -21.35
N GLY A 99 -23.18 -26.51 -21.39
CA GLY A 99 -22.62 -27.59 -22.20
C GLY A 99 -23.21 -27.57 -23.61
N HIS A 100 -22.34 -27.57 -24.62
CA HIS A 100 -22.74 -27.51 -26.03
C HIS A 100 -22.80 -28.89 -26.66
N VAL A 101 -23.69 -29.07 -27.64
CA VAL A 101 -23.81 -30.33 -28.37
C VAL A 101 -22.60 -30.52 -29.28
N LEU A 102 -22.06 -31.75 -29.30
CA LEU A 102 -20.96 -32.09 -30.21
C LEU A 102 -21.44 -32.17 -31.67
N PRO A 103 -20.59 -31.79 -32.64
CA PRO A 103 -20.91 -31.98 -34.05
C PRO A 103 -21.33 -33.42 -34.36
N GLY A 104 -22.47 -33.60 -35.02
CA GLY A 104 -23.04 -34.91 -35.35
C GLY A 104 -23.94 -35.54 -34.28
N ARG A 105 -24.19 -34.84 -33.16
CA ARG A 105 -25.11 -35.27 -32.09
C ARG A 105 -26.34 -34.35 -31.93
N GLU A 106 -26.57 -33.44 -32.86
CA GLU A 106 -27.61 -32.41 -32.80
C GLU A 106 -29.04 -32.97 -32.73
N GLY A 107 -29.25 -34.19 -33.22
CA GLY A 107 -30.55 -34.90 -33.11
C GLY A 107 -30.69 -35.80 -31.88
N LEU A 108 -29.63 -35.98 -31.09
CA LEU A 108 -29.59 -36.90 -29.94
C LEU A 108 -29.46 -36.17 -28.61
N ASP A 109 -28.81 -35.01 -28.60
CA ASP A 109 -28.58 -34.21 -27.41
C ASP A 109 -29.13 -32.79 -27.57
N ARG A 110 -29.21 -32.08 -26.45
CA ARG A 110 -29.60 -30.66 -26.38
C ARG A 110 -28.60 -29.90 -25.54
N GLU A 111 -28.47 -28.61 -25.82
CA GLU A 111 -27.72 -27.72 -24.93
C GLU A 111 -28.36 -27.71 -23.54
N ALA A 112 -27.52 -27.59 -22.51
CA ALA A 112 -27.95 -27.50 -21.13
C ALA A 112 -27.06 -26.51 -20.38
N GLY A 113 -27.70 -25.56 -19.69
CA GLY A 113 -27.05 -24.60 -18.81
C GLY A 113 -27.42 -24.86 -17.36
N VAL A 114 -26.47 -24.64 -16.44
CA VAL A 114 -26.75 -24.56 -15.01
C VAL A 114 -26.20 -23.23 -14.47
N ASP A 115 -27.04 -22.55 -13.69
CA ASP A 115 -26.66 -21.34 -12.97
C ASP A 115 -26.40 -21.71 -11.51
N THR A 116 -25.25 -21.30 -10.99
CA THR A 116 -24.85 -21.52 -9.60
C THR A 116 -24.26 -20.26 -9.01
N PRO A 117 -24.54 -19.92 -7.74
CA PRO A 117 -23.81 -18.86 -7.05
C PRO A 117 -22.31 -19.12 -7.11
N LEU A 118 -21.55 -18.11 -7.55
CA LEU A 118 -20.09 -18.18 -7.60
C LEU A 118 -19.53 -17.78 -6.24
N ALA A 119 -19.30 -18.77 -5.37
CA ALA A 119 -18.68 -18.54 -4.08
C ALA A 119 -17.15 -18.47 -4.22
N ILE A 120 -16.57 -17.29 -3.92
CA ILE A 120 -15.12 -17.08 -3.90
C ILE A 120 -14.65 -17.15 -2.43
N PRO A 121 -13.97 -18.23 -2.01
CA PRO A 121 -13.48 -18.33 -0.64
C PRO A 121 -12.30 -17.36 -0.41
N PRO A 122 -12.09 -16.86 0.82
CA PRO A 122 -10.90 -16.09 1.15
C PRO A 122 -9.60 -16.86 0.83
N SER A 123 -8.69 -16.22 0.11
CA SER A 123 -7.40 -16.79 -0.24
C SER A 123 -6.45 -16.88 0.97
N CYS A 124 -6.69 -16.08 2.01
CA CYS A 124 -5.89 -16.09 3.23
C CYS A 124 -6.21 -17.24 4.21
N GLY A 125 -7.10 -18.17 3.84
CA GLY A 125 -7.47 -19.32 4.69
C GLY A 125 -8.40 -18.97 5.85
N CYS A 126 -8.94 -17.75 5.89
CA CYS A 126 -9.98 -17.38 6.85
C CYS A 126 -11.33 -18.04 6.49
N PRO A 127 -12.20 -18.31 7.47
CA PRO A 127 -13.57 -18.73 7.21
C PRO A 127 -14.29 -17.75 6.27
N ALA A 128 -15.17 -18.27 5.40
CA ALA A 128 -16.02 -17.44 4.56
C ALA A 128 -16.84 -16.45 5.40
N GLY A 129 -16.98 -15.20 4.92
CA GLY A 129 -17.67 -14.12 5.62
C GLY A 129 -16.84 -13.42 6.70
N THR A 130 -15.55 -13.78 6.87
CA THR A 130 -14.64 -13.06 7.76
C THR A 130 -14.44 -11.62 7.24
N ALA A 131 -14.76 -10.62 8.06
CA ALA A 131 -14.63 -9.22 7.68
C ALA A 131 -13.18 -8.85 7.30
N GLY A 132 -13.02 -8.22 6.14
CA GLY A 132 -11.73 -7.81 5.60
C GLY A 132 -10.80 -8.96 5.20
N ALA A 133 -11.30 -10.19 5.07
CA ALA A 133 -10.47 -11.27 4.59
C ALA A 133 -9.94 -10.98 3.17
N PHE A 134 -8.77 -11.52 2.85
CA PHE A 134 -8.17 -11.36 1.54
C PHE A 134 -8.73 -12.39 0.58
N TYR A 135 -9.14 -11.94 -0.61
CA TYR A 135 -9.65 -12.79 -1.68
C TYR A 135 -8.67 -12.95 -2.83
N VAL A 136 -7.64 -12.11 -2.91
CA VAL A 136 -6.63 -12.13 -3.97
C VAL A 136 -5.24 -12.18 -3.32
N GLY A 137 -4.39 -13.05 -3.85
CA GLY A 137 -3.03 -13.26 -3.36
C GLY A 137 -2.88 -14.40 -2.38
N LYS A 138 -1.62 -14.81 -2.14
CA LYS A 138 -1.22 -15.88 -1.19
C LYS A 138 -0.33 -15.37 -0.05
N GLY A 139 -0.12 -14.06 0.02
CA GLY A 139 0.76 -13.43 1.01
C GLY A 139 2.24 -13.70 0.79
N THR A 140 2.64 -14.16 -0.40
CA THR A 140 4.05 -14.36 -0.77
C THR A 140 4.57 -13.12 -1.51
N ALA A 141 5.89 -12.95 -1.61
CA ALA A 141 6.46 -11.82 -2.35
C ALA A 141 6.07 -11.80 -3.85
N ALA A 142 5.87 -12.98 -4.46
CA ALA A 142 5.46 -13.11 -5.86
C ALA A 142 3.94 -13.02 -6.06
N ASP A 143 3.17 -13.18 -5.00
CA ASP A 143 1.71 -13.23 -5.01
C ASP A 143 1.18 -12.64 -3.69
N PRO A 144 1.35 -11.32 -3.48
CA PRO A 144 1.02 -10.64 -2.23
C PRO A 144 -0.50 -10.57 -2.05
N TYR A 145 -0.97 -10.53 -0.80
CA TYR A 145 -2.38 -10.24 -0.55
C TYR A 145 -2.73 -8.83 -1.02
N GLN A 146 -3.78 -8.69 -1.82
CA GLN A 146 -4.22 -7.37 -2.29
C GLN A 146 -5.07 -6.67 -1.24
N VAL A 147 -4.69 -5.45 -0.86
CA VAL A 147 -5.39 -4.59 0.09
C VAL A 147 -6.16 -3.55 -0.71
N ALA A 148 -7.48 -3.72 -0.79
CA ALA A 148 -8.36 -2.85 -1.57
C ALA A 148 -9.40 -2.11 -0.72
N SER A 149 -9.43 -2.34 0.60
CA SER A 149 -10.36 -1.65 1.51
C SER A 149 -9.76 -1.45 2.90
N ALA A 150 -10.35 -0.52 3.64
CA ALA A 150 -9.99 -0.24 5.02
C ALA A 150 -10.23 -1.46 5.93
N ALA A 151 -11.26 -2.27 5.64
CA ALA A 151 -11.51 -3.52 6.34
C ALA A 151 -10.39 -4.55 6.11
N GLN A 152 -9.89 -4.68 4.88
CA GLN A 152 -8.74 -5.54 4.56
C GLN A 152 -7.45 -5.06 5.20
N LEU A 153 -7.20 -3.74 5.18
CA LEU A 153 -6.07 -3.13 5.87
C LEU A 153 -6.13 -3.43 7.37
N GLN A 154 -7.31 -3.30 7.99
CA GLN A 154 -7.50 -3.58 9.40
C GLN A 154 -7.34 -5.08 9.71
N HIS A 155 -7.72 -5.96 8.78
CA HIS A 155 -7.64 -7.40 8.92
C HIS A 155 -6.20 -7.93 9.05
N ILE A 156 -5.19 -7.15 8.65
CA ILE A 156 -3.76 -7.48 8.88
C ILE A 156 -3.46 -7.70 10.37
N ASN A 157 -4.25 -7.12 11.29
CA ASN A 157 -4.14 -7.36 12.73
C ASN A 157 -4.57 -8.77 13.19
N SER A 158 -5.11 -9.59 12.31
CA SER A 158 -5.48 -10.97 12.60
C SER A 158 -4.25 -11.83 12.98
N PRO A 159 -4.40 -12.82 13.88
CA PRO A 159 -3.35 -13.80 14.19
C PRO A 159 -2.92 -14.64 12.98
N ASN A 160 -3.72 -14.65 11.90
CA ASN A 160 -3.37 -15.28 10.63
C ASN A 160 -2.30 -14.52 9.84
N HIS A 161 -2.03 -13.26 10.19
CA HIS A 161 -1.19 -12.34 9.42
C HIS A 161 -0.02 -11.77 10.23
N LEU A 162 -0.26 -11.34 11.47
CA LEU A 162 0.80 -10.81 12.33
C LEU A 162 1.89 -11.86 12.61
N GLY A 163 3.15 -11.45 12.52
CA GLY A 163 4.31 -12.32 12.76
C GLY A 163 4.54 -13.42 11.72
N LYS A 164 3.90 -13.36 10.53
CA LYS A 164 3.98 -14.43 9.50
C LYS A 164 4.94 -14.15 8.35
N GLY A 165 5.56 -12.98 8.28
CA GLY A 165 6.49 -12.63 7.19
C GLY A 165 5.80 -12.47 5.83
N GLN A 166 4.50 -12.16 5.82
CA GLN A 166 3.68 -12.10 4.60
C GLN A 166 3.85 -10.77 3.85
N SER A 167 3.51 -10.79 2.56
CA SER A 167 3.53 -9.61 1.68
C SER A 167 2.12 -9.14 1.34
N PHE A 168 1.93 -7.82 1.39
CA PHE A 168 0.67 -7.13 1.13
C PHE A 168 0.92 -6.03 0.07
N LEU A 169 0.00 -5.89 -0.87
CA LEU A 169 0.03 -4.89 -1.93
C LEU A 169 -1.27 -4.09 -1.92
N GLN A 170 -1.20 -2.80 -1.67
CA GLN A 170 -2.36 -1.92 -1.80
C GLN A 170 -2.64 -1.69 -3.28
N VAL A 171 -3.92 -1.76 -3.68
CA VAL A 171 -4.34 -1.68 -5.09
C VAL A 171 -5.30 -0.54 -5.39
N ARG A 172 -5.60 0.30 -4.39
CA ARG A 172 -6.33 1.56 -4.52
C ARG A 172 -6.13 2.43 -3.31
N ASP A 173 -6.50 3.70 -3.42
CA ASP A 173 -6.58 4.58 -2.26
C ASP A 173 -7.65 4.09 -1.28
N ILE A 174 -7.38 4.22 0.01
CA ILE A 174 -8.24 3.79 1.11
C ILE A 174 -8.65 5.02 1.91
N ASP A 175 -9.95 5.25 2.05
CA ASP A 175 -10.51 6.28 2.93
C ASP A 175 -11.16 5.61 4.14
N VAL A 176 -10.45 5.65 5.28
CA VAL A 176 -10.86 4.90 6.48
C VAL A 176 -12.23 5.35 7.00
N GLU A 177 -12.46 6.66 7.06
CA GLU A 177 -13.71 7.21 7.56
C GLU A 177 -14.87 6.93 6.61
N ALA A 178 -14.68 7.12 5.31
CA ALA A 178 -15.72 6.88 4.33
C ALA A 178 -16.09 5.39 4.23
N GLU A 179 -15.11 4.48 4.32
CA GLU A 179 -15.35 3.04 4.17
C GLU A 179 -15.84 2.37 5.45
N GLN A 180 -15.42 2.82 6.64
CA GLN A 180 -15.80 2.21 7.92
C GLN A 180 -16.89 2.98 8.67
N GLY A 181 -17.22 4.21 8.26
CA GLY A 181 -18.14 5.10 8.97
C GLY A 181 -17.56 5.72 10.25
N THR A 182 -16.26 5.57 10.49
CA THR A 182 -15.52 6.13 11.61
C THR A 182 -14.08 6.38 11.21
N SER A 183 -13.50 7.50 11.65
CA SER A 183 -12.06 7.75 11.44
C SER A 183 -11.19 6.93 12.39
N LEU A 184 -11.75 6.32 13.45
CA LEU A 184 -10.94 5.66 14.48
C LEU A 184 -10.22 4.43 13.93
N TRP A 185 -8.89 4.47 13.96
CA TRP A 185 -8.00 3.42 13.50
C TRP A 185 -7.36 2.66 14.65
N THR A 186 -7.30 1.33 14.52
CA THR A 186 -6.49 0.49 15.41
C THR A 186 -5.13 0.20 14.75
N PRO A 187 -4.01 0.70 15.31
CA PRO A 187 -2.68 0.50 14.73
C PRO A 187 -2.38 -0.96 14.41
N ILE A 188 -1.68 -1.20 13.29
CA ILE A 188 -1.26 -2.55 12.90
C ILE A 188 -0.08 -3.00 13.77
N GLY A 189 -0.23 -4.17 14.38
CA GLY A 189 0.75 -4.76 15.28
C GLY A 189 0.69 -4.21 16.71
N SER A 190 1.10 -5.04 17.65
CA SER A 190 1.20 -4.72 19.09
C SER A 190 2.60 -5.01 19.61
N PHE A 191 2.89 -4.59 20.84
CA PHE A 191 4.15 -4.93 21.50
C PHE A 191 4.40 -6.46 21.56
N ALA A 192 3.33 -7.25 21.74
CA ALA A 192 3.39 -8.71 21.81
C ALA A 192 3.49 -9.38 20.43
N THR A 193 2.73 -8.87 19.46
CA THR A 193 2.59 -9.43 18.11
C THR A 193 2.81 -8.34 17.07
N ARG A 194 4.04 -8.23 16.59
CA ARG A 194 4.45 -7.15 15.69
C ARG A 194 4.11 -7.51 14.25
N PHE A 195 3.95 -6.48 13.42
CA PHE A 195 3.95 -6.70 11.98
C PHE A 195 5.36 -7.09 11.53
N ASN A 196 5.46 -8.22 10.85
CA ASN A 196 6.68 -8.75 10.26
C ASN A 196 6.32 -9.21 8.84
N GLY A 197 6.88 -8.57 7.82
CA GLY A 197 6.48 -8.75 6.43
C GLY A 197 6.72 -7.50 5.59
N THR A 198 6.10 -7.47 4.41
CA THR A 198 6.17 -6.34 3.48
C THR A 198 4.79 -5.75 3.29
N TYR A 199 4.64 -4.45 3.51
CA TYR A 199 3.48 -3.70 3.07
C TYR A 199 3.92 -2.74 1.96
N ASP A 200 3.37 -2.95 0.77
CA ASP A 200 3.63 -2.14 -0.39
C ASP A 200 2.39 -1.32 -0.73
N GLY A 201 2.47 -0.01 -0.56
CA GLY A 201 1.37 0.91 -0.86
C GLY A 201 1.17 1.15 -2.36
N ASP A 202 2.13 0.77 -3.21
CA ASP A 202 2.10 0.96 -4.67
C ASP A 202 1.78 2.38 -5.16
N GLY A 203 2.08 3.41 -4.36
CA GLY A 203 1.75 4.80 -4.68
C GLY A 203 0.38 5.25 -4.17
N HIS A 204 -0.36 4.37 -3.49
CA HIS A 204 -1.67 4.67 -2.96
C HIS A 204 -1.65 5.33 -1.58
N TRP A 205 -2.79 5.94 -1.27
CA TRP A 205 -3.00 6.70 -0.05
C TRP A 205 -3.86 5.94 0.95
N VAL A 206 -3.61 6.15 2.23
CA VAL A 206 -4.53 5.83 3.32
C VAL A 206 -4.92 7.15 3.98
N ARG A 207 -6.22 7.47 3.95
CA ARG A 207 -6.73 8.78 4.33
C ARG A 207 -7.71 8.76 5.49
N ASN A 208 -7.88 9.94 6.09
CA ASN A 208 -8.98 10.28 7.01
C ASN A 208 -9.12 9.34 8.22
N MET A 209 -7.98 8.85 8.73
CA MET A 209 -7.92 8.08 9.97
C MET A 209 -7.50 8.93 11.16
N SER A 210 -7.88 8.53 12.37
CA SER A 210 -7.52 9.09 13.66
C SER A 210 -7.06 7.97 14.60
N ILE A 211 -6.19 8.27 15.57
CA ILE A 211 -5.75 7.27 16.57
C ILE A 211 -5.96 7.85 17.95
N ALA A 212 -6.86 7.23 18.72
CA ALA A 212 -7.14 7.61 20.09
C ALA A 212 -6.26 6.80 21.06
N ALA A 213 -5.25 7.46 21.63
CA ALA A 213 -4.49 7.00 22.80
C ALA A 213 -4.06 5.52 22.75
N SER A 214 -3.07 5.20 21.92
CA SER A 214 -2.41 3.88 21.87
C SER A 214 -1.00 3.90 22.46
N ASP A 215 -0.47 2.75 22.88
CA ASP A 215 0.90 2.66 23.43
C ASP A 215 1.94 3.20 22.44
N SER A 216 1.86 2.72 21.20
CA SER A 216 2.54 3.32 20.04
C SER A 216 1.52 3.63 18.95
N SER A 217 1.62 4.81 18.35
CA SER A 217 0.66 5.31 17.35
C SER A 217 1.30 5.43 15.96
N GLY A 218 0.46 5.26 14.94
CA GLY A 218 0.78 5.23 13.52
C GLY A 218 -0.14 4.25 12.79
N LEU A 219 -0.12 4.23 11.46
CA LEU A 219 -0.81 3.17 10.71
C LEU A 219 -0.34 1.79 11.20
N PHE A 220 0.97 1.65 11.39
CA PHE A 220 1.59 0.53 12.07
C PHE A 220 2.04 0.97 13.48
N GLY A 221 1.50 0.35 14.51
CA GLY A 221 1.90 0.61 15.89
C GLY A 221 3.27 0.02 16.19
N TYR A 222 3.47 -1.25 15.82
CA TYR A 222 4.70 -1.99 16.07
C TYR A 222 5.12 -2.84 14.87
N VAL A 223 6.35 -2.65 14.41
CA VAL A 223 6.92 -3.42 13.29
C VAL A 223 8.28 -4.00 13.67
N GLU A 224 8.64 -5.14 13.10
CA GLU A 224 9.95 -5.79 13.31
C GLU A 224 10.37 -6.52 12.04
N LYS A 225 11.60 -6.26 11.56
CA LYS A 225 12.12 -6.80 10.29
C LYS A 225 11.11 -6.67 9.14
N ALA A 226 10.36 -5.57 9.12
CA ALA A 226 9.30 -5.31 8.17
C ALA A 226 9.73 -4.23 7.18
N THR A 227 9.19 -4.30 5.97
CA THR A 227 9.35 -3.27 4.95
C THR A 227 8.01 -2.61 4.71
N ILE A 228 7.93 -1.30 4.88
CA ILE A 228 6.77 -0.49 4.48
C ILE A 228 7.27 0.45 3.39
N GLN A 229 6.64 0.38 2.22
CA GLN A 229 7.10 1.12 1.06
C GLN A 229 5.98 1.71 0.22
N ARG A 230 6.31 2.77 -0.53
CA ARG A 230 5.43 3.37 -1.55
C ARG A 230 4.04 3.73 -1.03
N LEU A 231 3.98 4.18 0.23
CA LEU A 231 2.74 4.43 0.95
C LEU A 231 2.62 5.90 1.36
N ALA A 232 1.46 6.49 1.07
CA ALA A 232 1.09 7.82 1.53
C ALA A 232 0.04 7.75 2.64
N ILE A 233 0.25 8.51 3.71
CA ILE A 233 -0.75 8.73 4.76
C ILE A 233 -1.12 10.20 4.79
N GLU A 234 -2.42 10.50 4.80
CA GLU A 234 -2.90 11.87 4.95
C GLU A 234 -4.19 11.95 5.76
N THR A 235 -4.22 12.81 6.77
CA THR A 235 -5.43 12.96 7.58
C THR A 235 -5.52 14.35 8.21
N PRO A 236 -6.72 14.94 8.34
CA PRO A 236 -6.90 16.13 9.16
C PRO A 236 -6.92 15.78 10.67
N TYR A 237 -7.02 14.50 11.03
CA TYR A 237 -7.16 14.08 12.42
C TYR A 237 -5.82 13.91 13.14
N ALA A 238 -5.87 13.90 14.48
CA ALA A 238 -4.69 13.72 15.31
C ALA A 238 -4.40 12.24 15.60
N PHE A 239 -3.12 11.90 15.67
CA PHE A 239 -2.62 10.60 16.12
C PHE A 239 -2.08 10.76 17.53
N THR A 240 -2.73 10.13 18.50
CA THR A 240 -2.35 10.29 19.92
C THR A 240 -1.74 9.01 20.45
N SER A 241 -0.50 9.09 20.93
CA SER A 241 0.15 8.03 21.72
C SER A 241 0.06 8.38 23.21
N SER A 242 -0.34 7.40 24.02
CA SER A 242 -0.50 7.53 25.47
C SER A 242 0.71 7.07 26.27
N ASP A 243 1.61 6.27 25.69
CA ASP A 243 2.69 5.61 26.43
C ASP A 243 4.09 5.98 25.91
N ALA A 244 4.46 5.58 24.69
CA ALA A 244 5.88 5.57 24.30
C ALA A 244 6.21 6.34 23.01
N PHE A 245 5.69 5.89 21.85
CA PHE A 245 6.17 6.33 20.54
C PHE A 245 5.02 6.68 19.60
N GLY A 246 4.93 7.95 19.22
CA GLY A 246 4.02 8.42 18.18
C GLY A 246 4.73 8.58 16.85
N GLY A 247 4.22 7.91 15.82
CA GLY A 247 4.59 8.09 14.41
C GLY A 247 3.35 8.26 13.54
N GLY A 248 3.50 8.86 12.35
CA GLY A 248 2.44 8.84 11.34
C GLY A 248 2.32 7.48 10.68
N ILE A 249 3.45 6.93 10.22
CA ILE A 249 3.46 5.62 9.56
C ILE A 249 3.77 4.51 10.57
N VAL A 250 4.83 4.69 11.37
CA VAL A 250 5.31 3.67 12.32
C VAL A 250 5.50 4.26 13.71
N GLY A 251 4.84 3.70 14.71
CA GLY A 251 5.10 4.03 16.11
C GLY A 251 6.48 3.54 16.57
N ASP A 252 6.62 2.22 16.77
CA ASP A 252 7.86 1.55 17.21
C ASP A 252 8.39 0.58 16.13
N GLY A 253 9.43 1.02 15.43
CA GLY A 253 10.21 0.23 14.48
C GLY A 253 11.35 -0.52 15.16
N ARG A 254 11.13 -1.80 15.46
CA ARG A 254 12.13 -2.72 16.03
C ARG A 254 13.20 -3.09 14.99
N PRO A 255 14.29 -3.79 15.40
CA PRO A 255 15.44 -3.99 14.53
C PRO A 255 15.11 -4.54 13.14
N GLY A 256 15.76 -3.98 12.12
CA GLY A 256 15.60 -4.36 10.72
C GLY A 256 14.35 -3.80 10.02
N ALA A 257 13.66 -2.82 10.61
CA ALA A 257 12.53 -2.16 9.96
C ALA A 257 13.00 -1.24 8.82
N THR A 258 12.35 -1.29 7.67
CA THR A 258 12.62 -0.42 6.52
C THR A 258 11.39 0.40 6.18
N LEU A 259 11.56 1.71 6.08
CA LEU A 259 10.60 2.62 5.48
C LEU A 259 11.22 3.22 4.22
N SER A 260 10.56 3.06 3.09
CA SER A 260 11.12 3.54 1.81
C SER A 260 10.07 4.13 0.89
N GLN A 261 10.33 5.30 0.31
CA GLN A 261 9.40 5.94 -0.62
C GLN A 261 8.04 6.24 0.01
N CYS A 262 8.02 6.66 1.27
CA CYS A 262 6.78 6.92 2.00
C CYS A 262 6.53 8.40 2.26
N TYR A 263 5.24 8.74 2.38
CA TYR A 263 4.75 10.07 2.69
C TYR A 263 3.87 10.06 3.94
N ALA A 264 4.01 11.06 4.80
CA ALA A 264 3.03 11.33 5.84
C ALA A 264 2.65 12.81 5.91
N ASN A 265 1.35 13.06 5.98
CA ASN A 265 0.76 14.33 6.35
C ASN A 265 -0.18 14.15 7.54
N VAL A 266 0.38 14.33 8.75
CA VAL A 266 -0.31 13.99 10.00
C VAL A 266 0.08 14.94 11.15
N SER A 267 -0.79 15.04 12.15
CA SER A 267 -0.44 15.62 13.46
C SER A 267 -0.27 14.52 14.50
N VAL A 268 0.93 14.36 15.03
CA VAL A 268 1.28 13.36 16.05
C VAL A 268 1.46 14.04 17.40
N THR A 269 0.73 13.55 18.40
CA THR A 269 0.85 13.97 19.81
C THR A 269 1.24 12.77 20.66
N ALA A 270 2.23 12.93 21.54
CA ALA A 270 2.59 11.90 22.53
C ALA A 270 2.67 12.54 23.93
N SER A 271 1.82 12.09 24.85
CA SER A 271 1.66 12.73 26.18
C SER A 271 2.84 12.50 27.13
N SER A 272 3.55 11.38 26.98
CA SER A 272 4.60 10.91 27.90
C SER A 272 5.92 10.58 27.19
N GLY A 273 6.01 10.81 25.88
CA GLY A 273 7.00 10.13 25.06
C GLY A 273 7.53 10.92 23.86
N HIS A 274 7.77 10.19 22.78
CA HIS A 274 8.52 10.64 21.62
C HIS A 274 7.59 10.71 20.40
N ALA A 275 7.46 11.89 19.78
CA ALA A 275 6.68 12.08 18.55
C ALA A 275 7.57 12.43 17.35
N GLY A 276 7.47 11.66 16.27
CA GLY A 276 8.01 12.00 14.96
C GLY A 276 6.92 11.90 13.90
N VAL A 277 6.93 12.75 12.88
CA VAL A 277 5.82 12.77 11.91
C VAL A 277 5.80 11.49 11.06
N LEU A 278 6.96 10.91 10.71
CA LEU A 278 7.02 9.60 10.05
C LEU A 278 7.06 8.46 11.07
N CYS A 279 8.02 8.52 11.99
CA CYS A 279 8.27 7.46 12.96
C CYS A 279 8.51 7.98 14.37
N GLY A 280 7.97 7.29 15.37
CA GLY A 280 8.31 7.54 16.77
C GLY A 280 9.69 7.00 17.12
N LEU A 281 9.95 5.73 16.81
CA LEU A 281 11.24 5.06 17.03
C LEU A 281 11.61 4.18 15.83
N VAL A 282 12.89 4.17 15.46
CA VAL A 282 13.48 3.12 14.61
C VAL A 282 14.80 2.62 15.22
N GLN A 283 14.97 1.30 15.29
CA GLN A 283 16.06 0.65 16.02
C GLN A 283 17.20 0.14 15.10
N ASN A 284 18.13 -0.64 15.68
CA ASN A 284 19.33 -1.13 14.99
C ASN A 284 19.02 -1.87 13.68
N GLY A 285 19.79 -1.58 12.63
CA GLY A 285 19.59 -2.18 11.31
C GLY A 285 18.38 -1.63 10.55
N SER A 286 17.67 -0.64 11.09
CA SER A 286 16.56 0.01 10.40
C SER A 286 17.01 1.14 9.46
N LEU A 287 16.24 1.34 8.40
CA LEU A 287 16.49 2.35 7.36
C LEU A 287 15.21 3.12 7.07
N VAL A 288 15.30 4.45 7.09
CA VAL A 288 14.28 5.34 6.53
C VAL A 288 14.89 6.03 5.32
N THR A 289 14.41 5.73 4.12
CA THR A 289 15.01 6.24 2.88
C THR A 289 13.97 6.79 1.93
N ASP A 290 14.31 7.87 1.23
CA ASP A 290 13.44 8.44 0.20
C ASP A 290 12.04 8.77 0.74
N CYS A 291 11.93 9.23 1.99
CA CYS A 291 10.65 9.56 2.60
C CYS A 291 10.49 11.07 2.78
N TYR A 292 9.26 11.55 2.82
CA TYR A 292 8.97 12.94 3.14
C TYR A 292 7.75 13.11 4.02
N ALA A 293 7.72 14.20 4.79
CA ALA A 293 6.60 14.49 5.65
C ALA A 293 6.22 15.96 5.69
N TYR A 294 4.93 16.17 5.85
CA TYR A 294 4.31 17.42 6.26
C TYR A 294 3.55 17.15 7.55
N GLY A 295 3.41 18.16 8.39
CA GLY A 295 2.54 18.05 9.54
C GLY A 295 3.22 18.44 10.82
N LYS A 296 2.85 17.81 11.94
CA LYS A 296 3.17 18.31 13.27
C LYS A 296 3.57 17.20 14.22
N ALA A 297 4.64 17.44 14.98
CA ALA A 297 4.94 16.67 16.18
C ALA A 297 4.77 17.55 17.42
N ALA A 298 4.06 17.02 18.43
CA ALA A 298 3.80 17.68 19.71
C ALA A 298 4.02 16.73 20.88
N ALA A 299 5.20 16.80 21.51
CA ALA A 299 5.59 15.97 22.65
C ALA A 299 6.76 16.60 23.42
N SER A 300 7.15 16.00 24.55
CA SER A 300 8.37 16.38 25.31
C SER A 300 9.67 16.06 24.55
N HIS A 301 9.61 15.09 23.63
CA HIS A 301 10.66 14.78 22.67
C HIS A 301 10.03 14.72 21.28
N GLN A 302 10.51 15.55 20.36
CA GLN A 302 9.83 15.75 19.08
C GLN A 302 10.81 15.90 17.91
N ALA A 303 10.41 15.45 16.73
CA ALA A 303 11.22 15.53 15.54
C ALA A 303 10.38 15.70 14.28
N GLY A 304 10.97 16.29 13.24
CA GLY A 304 10.29 16.44 11.97
C GLY A 304 9.98 15.10 11.32
N LEU A 305 10.91 14.14 11.32
CA LEU A 305 10.69 12.84 10.66
C LEU A 305 10.67 11.68 11.65
N VAL A 306 11.80 11.42 12.30
CA VAL A 306 11.99 10.25 13.17
C VAL A 306 12.36 10.73 14.55
N GLN A 307 11.59 10.39 15.58
CA GLN A 307 11.94 10.92 16.90
C GLN A 307 13.20 10.27 17.46
N ASN A 308 13.21 8.95 17.62
CA ASN A 308 14.37 8.22 18.14
C ASN A 308 14.98 7.32 17.06
N LEU A 309 16.25 7.56 16.72
CA LEU A 309 16.96 6.88 15.64
C LEU A 309 18.16 6.10 16.19
N VAL A 310 18.11 4.78 16.06
CA VAL A 310 19.25 3.86 16.19
C VAL A 310 19.53 3.18 14.83
N GLY A 311 19.40 3.92 13.74
CA GLY A 311 19.51 3.42 12.37
C GLY A 311 20.02 4.47 11.39
N SER A 312 19.59 4.39 10.14
CA SER A 312 19.97 5.35 9.10
C SER A 312 18.75 6.09 8.54
N VAL A 313 18.89 7.40 8.30
CA VAL A 313 17.94 8.20 7.52
C VAL A 313 18.65 8.77 6.30
N ARG A 314 18.09 8.56 5.10
CA ARG A 314 18.72 8.95 3.83
C ARG A 314 17.72 9.55 2.83
N TYR A 315 18.12 10.60 2.11
CA TYR A 315 17.29 11.19 1.04
C TYR A 315 15.89 11.62 1.52
N CYS A 316 15.78 12.14 2.74
CA CYS A 316 14.49 12.47 3.35
C CYS A 316 14.23 13.97 3.50
N TYR A 317 12.96 14.37 3.42
CA TYR A 317 12.53 15.77 3.42
C TYR A 317 11.43 16.04 4.44
N GLY A 318 11.51 17.17 5.16
CA GLY A 318 10.49 17.53 6.15
C GLY A 318 10.04 19.00 6.08
N VAL A 319 8.73 19.21 5.97
CA VAL A 319 8.08 20.50 6.26
C VAL A 319 7.20 20.28 7.49
N CYS A 320 7.85 20.10 8.64
CA CYS A 320 7.19 19.67 9.85
C CYS A 320 7.22 20.80 10.89
N ALA A 321 6.04 21.20 11.34
CA ALA A 321 5.88 22.05 12.50
C ALA A 321 6.24 21.26 13.76
N ILE A 322 7.04 21.87 14.61
CA ILE A 322 7.43 21.29 15.89
C ILE A 322 6.89 22.21 16.97
N SER A 323 5.95 21.70 17.79
CA SER A 323 5.32 22.51 18.83
C SER A 323 5.12 21.68 20.09
N GLY A 324 5.92 21.99 21.10
CA GLY A 324 5.87 21.40 22.44
C GLY A 324 6.76 22.26 23.32
N GLY A 325 6.28 22.69 24.49
CA GLY A 325 7.08 23.49 25.42
C GLY A 325 8.31 22.71 25.91
N GLN A 326 9.41 23.42 26.18
CA GLN A 326 10.69 22.92 26.75
C GLN A 326 11.02 21.46 26.38
N ALA A 327 10.96 21.11 25.10
CA ALA A 327 11.27 19.75 24.65
C ALA A 327 12.79 19.52 24.68
N THR A 328 13.26 18.58 25.50
CA THR A 328 14.70 18.33 25.76
C THR A 328 15.43 17.88 24.50
N TYR A 329 14.80 17.04 23.69
CA TYR A 329 15.41 16.49 22.46
C TYR A 329 14.52 16.83 21.27
N THR A 330 14.97 17.83 20.53
CA THR A 330 14.23 18.42 19.42
C THR A 330 15.14 18.57 18.20
N GLY A 331 14.73 18.07 17.04
CA GLY A 331 15.44 18.32 15.79
C GLY A 331 14.56 18.30 14.55
N GLY A 332 15.03 18.99 13.50
CA GLY A 332 14.28 19.18 12.26
C GLY A 332 14.08 17.90 11.44
N ILE A 333 14.99 16.94 11.57
CA ILE A 333 14.87 15.61 10.94
C ILE A 333 14.69 14.56 12.02
N VAL A 334 15.59 14.54 13.01
CA VAL A 334 15.61 13.53 14.07
C VAL A 334 15.62 14.17 15.45
N GLY A 335 15.11 13.50 16.47
CA GLY A 335 15.18 14.00 17.85
C GLY A 335 16.40 13.46 18.57
N CYS A 336 16.35 12.17 18.89
CA CYS A 336 17.39 11.41 19.58
C CYS A 336 18.18 10.54 18.59
N THR A 337 19.50 10.51 18.74
CA THR A 337 20.39 9.60 17.98
C THR A 337 21.40 8.93 18.90
N THR A 338 22.09 7.94 18.35
CA THR A 338 23.28 7.32 18.93
C THR A 338 24.49 7.59 18.03
N ALA A 339 25.70 7.33 18.54
CA ALA A 339 26.92 7.45 17.73
C ALA A 339 26.97 6.48 16.52
N ALA A 340 26.16 5.41 16.53
CA ALA A 340 26.03 4.48 15.42
C ALA A 340 25.03 4.95 14.35
N SER A 341 24.21 5.95 14.67
CA SER A 341 23.16 6.46 13.77
C SER A 341 23.77 7.28 12.63
N SER A 342 23.10 7.34 11.48
CA SER A 342 23.55 8.15 10.34
C SER A 342 22.43 8.94 9.67
N LEU A 343 22.76 10.15 9.22
CA LEU A 343 21.90 11.04 8.45
C LEU A 343 22.64 11.41 7.17
N THR A 344 22.05 11.11 6.02
CA THR A 344 22.67 11.40 4.72
C THR A 344 21.65 12.10 3.82
N ASP A 345 22.00 13.21 3.19
CA ASP A 345 21.16 13.85 2.17
C ASP A 345 19.73 14.20 2.65
N CYS A 346 19.62 14.70 3.89
CA CYS A 346 18.33 15.05 4.51
C CYS A 346 18.12 16.56 4.56
N ARG A 347 16.88 17.02 4.31
CA ARG A 347 16.55 18.45 4.25
C ARG A 347 15.27 18.78 5.01
N TRP A 348 15.23 19.93 5.69
CA TRP A 348 14.01 20.43 6.33
C TRP A 348 13.85 21.94 6.17
N PHE A 349 12.59 22.39 6.17
CA PHE A 349 12.22 23.74 5.76
C PHE A 349 11.67 24.61 6.89
N ASP A 350 10.91 24.00 7.80
CA ASP A 350 10.34 24.64 8.99
C ASP A 350 10.78 23.90 10.25
N GLY A 351 10.77 24.58 11.40
CA GLY A 351 11.13 23.99 12.68
C GLY A 351 12.56 24.30 13.17
N PRO A 352 13.15 23.42 14.00
CA PRO A 352 14.39 23.66 14.76
C PRO A 352 15.60 24.02 13.90
N SER A 353 16.59 24.73 14.47
CA SER A 353 17.83 25.08 13.77
C SER A 353 18.73 23.88 13.49
N ASN A 354 18.65 22.85 14.34
CA ASN A 354 19.50 21.66 14.27
C ASN A 354 18.73 20.49 13.66
N ALA A 355 19.43 19.64 12.91
CA ALA A 355 18.86 18.43 12.33
C ALA A 355 18.48 17.39 13.40
N TYR A 356 19.21 17.38 14.51
CA TYR A 356 19.08 16.46 15.64
C TYR A 356 19.23 17.19 16.98
N GLY A 357 18.65 16.63 18.05
CA GLY A 357 18.58 17.23 19.38
C GLY A 357 19.44 16.56 20.46
N THR A 358 20.17 15.48 20.16
CA THR A 358 20.91 14.69 21.17
C THR A 358 22.34 15.18 21.46
N GLU A 359 22.88 14.75 22.60
CA GLU A 359 24.29 14.88 22.97
C GLU A 359 25.23 13.89 22.25
N ALA A 360 24.68 12.78 21.71
CA ALA A 360 25.45 11.77 20.96
C ALA A 360 25.21 11.93 19.44
N PRO A 361 25.97 12.81 18.75
CA PRO A 361 25.68 13.18 17.38
C PRO A 361 25.81 11.98 16.42
N PRO A 362 24.94 11.89 15.40
CA PRO A 362 25.05 10.86 14.38
C PRO A 362 26.17 11.21 13.38
N LYS A 363 26.52 10.26 12.52
CA LYS A 363 27.27 10.58 11.30
C LYS A 363 26.36 11.34 10.33
N ALA A 364 26.54 12.66 10.22
CA ALA A 364 25.77 13.52 9.33
C ALA A 364 26.56 13.91 8.07
N VAL A 365 25.98 13.66 6.88
CA VAL A 365 26.58 14.00 5.58
C VAL A 365 25.52 14.69 4.72
N ASN A 366 25.82 15.89 4.21
CA ASN A 366 24.90 16.68 3.39
C ASN A 366 23.50 16.87 4.01
N VAL A 367 23.45 17.27 5.28
CA VAL A 367 22.20 17.51 6.02
C VAL A 367 22.01 19.02 6.17
N GLN A 368 20.92 19.55 5.62
CA GLN A 368 20.76 21.00 5.47
C GLN A 368 19.36 21.50 5.85
N ARG A 369 19.33 22.61 6.58
CA ARG A 369 18.11 23.41 6.80
C ARG A 369 17.99 24.46 5.72
N TYR A 370 16.79 24.68 5.21
CA TYR A 370 16.46 25.87 4.45
C TYR A 370 15.40 26.63 5.21
N ALA A 371 15.60 27.90 5.53
CA ALA A 371 14.58 28.71 6.20
C ALA A 371 13.50 29.15 5.21
N LEU A 372 12.75 28.19 4.64
CA LEU A 372 11.63 28.44 3.74
C LEU A 372 10.33 28.31 4.53
N SER A 373 9.55 29.39 4.56
CA SER A 373 8.16 29.33 5.03
C SER A 373 7.26 28.67 3.98
N SER A 374 6.04 28.29 4.34
CA SER A 374 5.01 27.83 3.39
C SER A 374 4.81 28.83 2.24
N ALA A 375 4.92 30.13 2.51
CA ALA A 375 4.87 31.17 1.47
C ALA A 375 6.06 31.12 0.50
N ASN A 376 7.24 30.67 0.95
CA ASN A 376 8.43 30.53 0.11
C ASN A 376 8.41 29.28 -0.76
N LEU A 377 7.64 28.26 -0.39
CA LEU A 377 7.51 27.04 -1.19
C LEU A 377 6.59 27.24 -2.42
N SER A 378 5.97 28.41 -2.60
CA SER A 378 5.12 28.71 -3.77
C SER A 378 5.87 28.89 -5.10
N ASN A 379 7.21 28.94 -5.09
CA ASN A 379 8.02 29.13 -6.29
C ASN A 379 9.31 28.29 -6.23
N PRO A 380 9.53 27.35 -7.17
CA PRO A 380 10.77 26.59 -7.28
C PRO A 380 12.06 27.43 -7.31
N ALA A 381 11.99 28.66 -7.81
CA ALA A 381 13.14 29.57 -7.85
C ALA A 381 13.60 30.03 -6.45
N ASN A 382 12.80 29.83 -5.40
CA ASN A 382 13.17 30.14 -4.02
C ASN A 382 14.08 29.07 -3.39
N PHE A 383 14.25 27.92 -4.06
CA PHE A 383 15.22 26.92 -3.63
C PHE A 383 16.62 27.34 -4.10
N PRO A 384 17.63 27.37 -3.21
CA PRO A 384 18.97 27.79 -3.59
C PRO A 384 19.54 26.85 -4.65
N ALA A 385 20.49 27.30 -5.48
CA ALA A 385 21.12 26.44 -6.49
C ALA A 385 21.84 25.21 -5.90
N SER A 386 22.19 25.24 -4.61
CA SER A 386 22.71 24.11 -3.83
C SER A 386 21.64 23.08 -3.44
N PHE A 387 20.37 23.41 -3.65
CA PHE A 387 19.23 22.51 -3.50
C PHE A 387 19.22 21.50 -4.66
N GLY A 388 20.10 20.51 -4.57
CA GLY A 388 19.97 19.30 -5.37
C GLY A 388 19.09 18.31 -4.60
N LEU A 389 18.13 17.66 -5.26
CA LEU A 389 17.37 16.55 -4.65
C LEU A 389 18.29 15.37 -4.25
N ASN A 390 19.56 15.39 -4.71
CA ASN A 390 20.52 14.29 -4.64
C ASN A 390 19.81 12.95 -4.78
N ASP A 391 19.18 12.80 -5.94
CA ASP A 391 18.26 11.73 -6.28
C ASP A 391 18.97 10.78 -7.25
N PRO A 392 19.79 9.84 -6.75
CA PRO A 392 20.56 8.93 -7.60
C PRO A 392 19.66 8.01 -8.42
N ASN A 393 18.40 7.84 -8.01
CA ASN A 393 17.46 6.88 -8.58
C ASN A 393 16.38 7.55 -9.46
N GLY A 394 16.38 8.89 -9.59
CA GLY A 394 15.39 9.62 -10.37
C GLY A 394 13.96 9.54 -9.83
N LEU A 395 13.79 9.33 -8.51
CA LEU A 395 12.50 9.15 -7.83
C LEU A 395 11.79 10.45 -7.48
N TRP A 396 12.54 11.55 -7.35
CA TRP A 396 12.05 12.82 -6.85
C TRP A 396 11.81 13.81 -7.99
N GLU A 397 10.84 14.69 -7.76
CA GLU A 397 10.61 15.87 -8.59
C GLU A 397 10.19 17.05 -7.73
N MET A 398 10.36 18.25 -8.26
CA MET A 398 9.70 19.44 -7.72
C MET A 398 8.30 19.51 -8.32
N GLY A 399 7.27 19.53 -7.49
CA GLY A 399 5.90 19.62 -7.98
C GLY A 399 4.93 20.11 -6.92
N ASP A 400 3.67 20.22 -7.32
CA ASP A 400 2.60 20.65 -6.44
C ASP A 400 2.29 19.60 -5.38
N VAL A 401 2.22 20.07 -4.13
CA VAL A 401 1.87 19.31 -2.95
C VAL A 401 0.78 20.07 -2.20
N TRP A 402 -0.27 19.35 -1.85
CA TRP A 402 -1.32 19.85 -0.96
C TRP A 402 -1.27 19.09 0.35
N TYR A 403 -1.35 19.81 1.47
CA TYR A 403 -1.31 19.20 2.79
C TYR A 403 -2.19 19.97 3.79
N TYR A 404 -2.82 19.24 4.71
CA TYR A 404 -3.49 19.79 5.89
C TYR A 404 -2.58 20.64 6.80
N ASN A 405 -3.05 21.83 7.17
CA ASN A 405 -2.33 22.74 8.06
C ASN A 405 -2.44 22.30 9.52
N HIS A 406 -1.55 21.41 9.95
CA HIS A 406 -1.48 20.99 11.34
C HIS A 406 -0.85 22.03 12.29
N LYS A 407 -0.25 23.11 11.77
CA LYS A 407 0.52 24.09 12.58
C LYS A 407 -0.38 25.07 13.34
N ASP A 408 -1.39 25.63 12.67
CA ASP A 408 -2.12 26.81 13.16
C ASP A 408 -3.43 26.47 13.88
N GLY A 409 -3.61 25.21 14.32
CA GLY A 409 -4.85 24.77 14.95
C GLY A 409 -6.06 24.72 13.99
N LYS A 410 -5.79 24.75 12.68
CA LYS A 410 -6.79 24.65 11.60
C LYS A 410 -6.52 23.42 10.72
N PRO A 411 -6.58 22.20 11.28
CA PRO A 411 -6.19 20.99 10.57
C PRO A 411 -7.09 20.64 9.37
N SER A 412 -8.24 21.30 9.22
CA SER A 412 -9.10 21.19 8.03
C SER A 412 -8.69 22.15 6.89
N GLU A 413 -7.79 23.11 7.12
CA GLU A 413 -7.28 24.00 6.10
C GLU A 413 -6.24 23.27 5.24
N ARG A 414 -6.33 23.40 3.92
CA ARG A 414 -5.40 22.82 2.95
C ARG A 414 -4.44 23.89 2.46
N VAL A 415 -3.15 23.60 2.54
CA VAL A 415 -2.08 24.48 2.04
C VAL A 415 -1.53 23.89 0.75
N HIS A 416 -1.36 24.73 -0.26
CA HIS A 416 -0.70 24.40 -1.52
C HIS A 416 0.71 24.96 -1.53
N VAL A 417 1.67 24.10 -1.86
CA VAL A 417 3.07 24.46 -2.02
C VAL A 417 3.69 23.72 -3.20
N THR A 418 4.78 24.25 -3.74
CA THR A 418 5.67 23.53 -4.65
C THR A 418 6.89 23.04 -3.89
N ALA A 419 7.08 21.73 -3.84
CA ALA A 419 8.08 21.11 -2.99
C ALA A 419 8.59 19.78 -3.57
N PRO A 420 9.68 19.20 -3.02
CA PRO A 420 10.07 17.84 -3.34
C PRO A 420 8.92 16.88 -3.06
N LYS A 421 8.59 16.07 -4.06
CA LYS A 421 7.69 14.93 -3.92
C LYS A 421 8.24 13.74 -4.69
N LEU A 422 7.80 12.55 -4.29
CA LEU A 422 8.09 11.34 -5.04
C LEU A 422 7.15 11.27 -6.25
N LYS A 423 7.70 10.90 -7.41
CA LYS A 423 6.96 10.77 -8.67
C LYS A 423 5.82 9.75 -8.61
N ILE A 424 5.93 8.77 -7.71
CA ILE A 424 4.90 7.75 -7.54
C ILE A 424 3.62 8.32 -6.92
N PHE A 425 3.71 9.42 -6.17
CA PHE A 425 2.54 10.07 -5.59
C PHE A 425 2.06 11.19 -6.53
N THR A 426 1.17 10.81 -7.44
CA THR A 426 0.41 11.78 -8.24
C THR A 426 -0.86 12.14 -7.48
N TYR A 427 -1.04 13.43 -7.19
CA TYR A 427 -2.32 13.93 -6.69
C TYR A 427 -3.36 13.77 -7.81
N GLN A 428 -4.42 13.00 -7.57
CA GLN A 428 -5.60 13.02 -8.43
C GLN A 428 -6.51 14.12 -7.87
N GLU A 429 -6.86 15.12 -8.71
CA GLU A 429 -7.69 16.27 -8.34
C GLU A 429 -9.08 15.88 -7.82
#